data_AF-A0A9E4GHU0-F1
#
_entry.id   AF-A0A9E4GHU0-F1
#
_cell.length_a   1.000
_cell.length_b   1.000
_cell.length_c   1.000
_cell.angle_alpha   90.00
_cell.angle_beta   90.00
_cell.angle_gamma   90.00
#
_symmetry.space_group_name_H-M   'P 1'
#
loop_
_entity.id
_entity.type
_entity.pdbx_description
1 polymer ?
#
loop_
_entity_poly.entity_id
_entity_poly.type
_entity_poly.pdbx_seq_one_letter_code
_entity_poly.pdbx_strand_id
1 'polypeptide(L)' 'MSELERLEQQVLHLSPEDLAKFRTWFIDLDHKLWDKQIEADARTGKLERLIDEARAEFATGKAREL' A
#
# COMPACT_ATOMS: atom_id res chain seq x y z
N MET A 1 28.08 7.91 3.42
CA MET A 1 26.99 6.92 3.32
C MET A 1 25.88 7.34 4.26
N SER A 2 24.65 7.34 3.77
CA SER A 2 23.42 7.51 4.56
C SER A 2 23.03 6.20 5.25
N GLU A 3 22.14 6.29 6.25
CA GLU A 3 21.57 5.08 6.88
C GLU A 3 20.76 4.23 5.88
N LEU A 4 20.13 4.86 4.88
CA LEU A 4 19.41 4.14 3.83
C LEU A 4 20.36 3.31 2.97
N GLU A 5 21.44 3.91 2.48
CA GLU A 5 22.45 3.21 1.68
C GLU A 5 23.05 2.03 2.45
N ARG A 6 23.25 2.18 3.77
CA ARG A 6 23.74 1.09 4.63
C ARG A 6 22.73 -0.05 4.73
N LEU A 7 21.44 0.25 4.85
CA LEU A 7 20.39 -0.76 4.89
C LEU A 7 20.29 -1.51 3.55
N GLU A 8 20.35 -0.79 2.41
CA GLU A 8 20.37 -1.40 1.08
C GLU A 8 21.53 -2.38 0.93
N GLN A 9 22.72 -1.99 1.37
CA GLN A 9 23.88 -2.88 1.38
C GLN A 9 23.63 -4.11 2.26
N GLN A 10 23.05 -3.97 3.44
CA GLN A 10 22.73 -5.13 4.30
C GLN A 10 21.74 -6.09 3.62
N VAL A 11 20.72 -5.55 2.95
CA VAL A 11 19.73 -6.36 2.21
C VAL A 11 20.39 -7.10 1.04
N LEU A 12 21.33 -6.47 0.33
CA LEU A 12 22.08 -7.11 -0.76
C LEU A 12 22.98 -8.26 -0.29
N HIS A 13 23.44 -8.24 0.96
CA HIS A 13 24.29 -9.28 1.55
C HIS A 13 23.49 -10.42 2.20
N LEU A 14 22.15 -10.37 2.17
CA LEU A 14 21.31 -11.46 2.69
C LEU A 14 21.50 -12.74 1.87
N SER A 15 21.41 -13.88 2.56
CA SER A 15 21.27 -15.17 1.89
C SER A 15 19.98 -15.19 1.05
N PRO A 16 19.88 -16.03 0.01
CA PRO A 16 18.64 -16.16 -0.76
C PRO A 16 17.41 -16.50 0.09
N GLU A 17 17.59 -17.28 1.15
CA GLU A 17 16.52 -17.64 2.08
C GLU A 17 16.08 -16.44 2.94
N ASP A 18 17.03 -15.70 3.50
CA ASP A 18 16.71 -14.53 4.32
C ASP A 18 16.14 -13.38 3.48
N LEU A 19 16.60 -13.24 2.23
CA LEU A 19 16.03 -12.28 1.29
C LEU A 19 14.57 -12.65 0.96
N ALA A 20 14.24 -13.94 0.82
CA ALA A 20 12.86 -14.37 0.62
C ALA A 20 11.98 -14.02 1.84
N LYS A 21 12.45 -14.32 3.06
CA LYS A 21 11.75 -13.95 4.31
C LYS A 21 11.57 -12.43 4.44
N PHE A 22 12.62 -11.66 4.13
CA PHE A 22 12.58 -10.20 4.15
C PHE A 22 11.52 -9.65 3.19
N ARG A 23 11.46 -10.17 1.95
CA ARG A 23 10.45 -9.74 0.97
C ARG A 23 9.03 -10.02 1.43
N THR A 24 8.76 -11.21 1.98
CA THR A 24 7.44 -11.53 2.53
C THR A 24 7.05 -10.57 3.65
N TRP A 25 7.95 -10.34 4.60
CA TRP A 25 7.71 -9.41 5.69
C TRP A 25 7.51 -7.96 5.21
N PHE A 26 8.29 -7.52 4.22
CA PHE A 26 8.22 -6.15 3.70
C PHE A 26 6.89 -5.89 2.98
N ILE A 27 6.37 -6.85 2.23
CA ILE A 27 5.04 -6.76 1.61
C ILE A 27 3.96 -6.60 2.68
N ASP A 28 4.02 -7.37 3.78
CA ASP A 28 3.07 -7.24 4.88
C ASP A 28 3.17 -5.88 5.59
N LEU A 29 4.37 -5.32 5.69
CA LEU A 29 4.59 -3.98 6.20
C LEU A 29 3.96 -2.93 5.28
N ASP A 30 4.21 -3.02 3.98
CA ASP A 30 3.67 -2.10 2.98
C ASP A 30 2.14 -2.13 2.98
N HIS A 31 1.52 -3.31 3.07
CA HIS A 31 0.06 -3.43 3.24
C HIS A 31 -0.44 -2.69 4.48
N LYS A 32 0.22 -2.86 5.63
CA LYS A 32 -0.15 -2.17 6.88
C LYS A 32 0.02 -0.66 6.79
N LEU A 33 1.03 -0.18 6.07
CA LEU A 33 1.24 1.25 5.84
C LEU A 33 0.18 1.81 4.88
N TRP A 34 -0.19 1.04 3.87
CA TRP A 34 -1.25 1.38 2.93
C TRP A 34 -2.60 1.50 3.62
N ASP A 35 -2.97 0.55 4.49
CA ASP A 35 -4.20 0.61 5.28
C ASP A 35 -4.26 1.90 6.11
N LYS A 36 -3.17 2.23 6.82
CA LYS A 36 -3.06 3.47 7.60
C LYS A 36 -3.20 4.73 6.74
N GLN A 37 -2.63 4.70 5.54
CA GLN A 37 -2.72 5.82 4.61
C GLN A 37 -4.15 5.99 4.10
N ILE A 38 -4.84 4.91 3.74
CA ILE A 38 -6.26 4.95 3.33
C ILE A 38 -7.11 5.53 4.47
N GLU A 39 -6.92 5.09 5.72
CA GLU A 39 -7.65 5.62 6.87
C GLU A 39 -7.41 7.11 7.10
N ALA A 40 -6.19 7.59 6.88
CA ALA A 40 -5.86 9.00 6.97
C ALA A 40 -6.47 9.82 5.82
N ASP A 41 -6.36 9.32 4.59
CA ASP A 41 -6.92 9.95 3.39
C ASP A 41 -8.46 10.01 3.45
N ALA A 42 -9.10 8.98 3.98
CA ALA A 42 -10.54 8.96 4.25
C ALA A 42 -10.95 10.03 5.26
N ARG A 43 -10.21 10.17 6.38
CA ARG A 43 -10.49 11.19 7.41
C ARG A 43 -10.27 12.62 6.94
N THR A 44 -9.40 12.83 5.95
CA THR A 44 -9.12 14.15 5.38
C THR A 44 -10.03 14.50 4.21
N GLY A 45 -10.98 13.63 3.84
CA GLY A 45 -11.90 13.85 2.73
C GLY A 45 -11.26 13.67 1.35
N LYS A 46 -9.98 13.26 1.28
CA LYS A 46 -9.25 13.12 0.02
C LYS A 46 -9.85 12.08 -0.93
N LEU A 47 -10.57 11.11 -0.37
CA LEU A 47 -11.24 10.05 -1.13
C LEU A 47 -12.68 10.41 -1.56
N GLU A 48 -13.23 11.56 -1.16
CA GLU A 48 -14.63 11.94 -1.43
C GLU A 48 -14.94 11.94 -2.93
N ARG A 49 -14.04 12.52 -3.76
CA ARG A 49 -14.22 12.55 -5.22
C ARG A 49 -14.38 11.15 -5.81
N LEU A 50 -13.60 10.18 -5.34
CA LEU A 50 -13.65 8.80 -5.82
C LEU A 50 -14.93 8.10 -5.37
N ILE A 51 -15.39 8.39 -4.16
CA ILE A 51 -16.65 7.88 -3.62
C ILE A 51 -17.83 8.42 -4.45
N ASP A 52 -17.85 9.70 -4.76
CA ASP A 52 -18.91 10.32 -5.56
C ASP A 52 -18.95 9.77 -6.99
N GLU A 53 -17.79 9.57 -7.60
CA GLU A 53 -17.64 8.94 -8.91
C GLU A 53 -18.20 7.51 -8.90
N ALA A 54 -17.80 6.70 -7.90
CA ALA A 54 -18.31 5.34 -7.75
C ALA A 54 -19.83 5.29 -7.55
N ARG A 55 -20.41 6.23 -6.78
CA ARG A 55 -21.86 6.34 -6.61
C ARG A 55 -22.57 6.67 -7.92
N ALA A 56 -22.02 7.58 -8.73
CA ALA A 56 -22.60 7.94 -10.02
C ALA A 56 -22.55 6.77 -11.03
N GLU A 57 -21.44 6.02 -11.04
CA GLU A 57 -21.31 4.83 -11.89
C GLU A 57 -22.29 3.73 -11.50
N PHE A 58 -22.46 3.49 -10.19
CA PHE A 58 -23.44 2.54 -9.69
C PHE A 58 -24.87 2.95 -10.05
N ALA A 59 -25.22 4.23 -9.84
CA ALA A 59 -26.53 4.77 -10.19
C ALA A 59 -26.85 4.69 -11.69
N THR A 60 -25.83 4.71 -12.54
CA THR A 60 -25.96 4.61 -14.01
C THR A 60 -25.81 3.18 -14.53
N GLY A 61 -25.73 2.17 -13.65
CA GLY A 61 -25.65 0.75 -14.02
C GLY A 61 -24.30 0.35 -14.64
N LYS A 62 -23.27 1.21 -14.51
CA LYS A 62 -21.90 0.92 -14.97
C LYS A 62 -21.12 0.06 -13.99
N ALA A 63 -21.57 0.00 -12.74
CA ALA A 63 -21.06 -0.88 -11.70
C ALA A 63 -22.20 -1.75 -11.14
N ARG A 64 -21.84 -2.92 -10.60
CA ARG A 64 -22.77 -3.86 -9.96
C ARG A 64 -22.22 -4.32 -8.62
N GLU A 65 -23.08 -4.87 -7.78
CA GLU A 65 -22.66 -5.62 -6.60
C GLU A 65 -21.77 -6.80 -7.01
N LEU A 66 -20.84 -7.16 -6.12
CA LEU A 66 -19.87 -8.23 -6.35
C LEU A 66 -20.55 -9.59 -6.45
#